data_AF-A0ABD0R3P9-F1
#
_entry.id   AF-A0ABD0R3P9-F1
#
_cell.length_a   1.000
_cell.length_b   1.000
_cell.length_c   1.000
_cell.angle_alpha   90.00
_cell.angle_beta   90.00
_cell.angle_gamma   90.00
#
_symmetry.space_group_name_H-M   'P 1'
#
loop_
_entity.id
_entity.type
_entity.pdbx_description
1 polymer ?
#
loop_
_entity_poly.entity_id
_entity_poly.type
_entity_poly.pdbx_seq_one_letter_code
_entity_poly.pdbx_strand_id
1 'polypeptide(L)' 'MEDMQNEVKFSRYAETRNYVTDIDLEEFIKLYVNHRPASGISRQELCNAFQVLGKPDEEGRYAIDRDELL' A
#
# COMPACT_ATOMS: atom_id res chain seq x y z
N MET A 1 8.55 -8.50 0.42
CA MET A 1 7.52 -8.59 -0.65
C MET A 1 7.11 -10.03 -0.89
N GLU A 2 8.08 -10.95 -0.97
CA GLU A 2 7.81 -12.39 -1.07
C GLU A 2 6.97 -12.93 0.10
N ASP A 3 7.18 -12.42 1.32
CA ASP A 3 6.41 -12.84 2.50
C ASP A 3 4.91 -12.54 2.38
N MET A 4 4.54 -11.31 2.00
CA MET A 4 3.13 -10.93 1.78
C MET A 4 2.48 -11.77 0.67
N GLN A 5 3.21 -12.05 -0.41
CA GLN A 5 2.71 -12.86 -1.51
C GLN A 5 2.50 -14.32 -1.10
N ASN A 6 3.42 -14.89 -0.32
CA ASN A 6 3.29 -16.24 0.20
C ASN A 6 2.13 -16.35 1.20
N GLU A 7 1.95 -15.36 2.08
CA GLU A 7 0.83 -15.34 3.01
C GLU A 7 -0.52 -15.36 2.28
N VAL A 8 -0.68 -14.57 1.21
CA VAL A 8 -1.88 -14.64 0.35
C VAL A 8 -2.02 -16.02 -0.28
N LYS A 9 -0.95 -16.51 -0.92
CA LYS A 9 -0.95 -17.77 -1.66
C LYS A 9 -1.38 -18.96 -0.81
N PHE A 10 -0.93 -19.00 0.45
CA PHE A 10 -1.15 -20.12 1.36
C PHE A 10 -2.27 -19.90 2.38
N SER A 11 -2.90 -18.71 2.40
CA SER A 11 -3.93 -18.29 3.38
C SER A 11 -5.03 -19.33 3.63
N ARG A 12 -5.48 -20.04 2.59
CA ARG A 12 -6.57 -21.03 2.67
C ARG A 12 -6.11 -22.45 2.32
N TYR A 13 -4.80 -22.67 2.16
CA TYR A 13 -4.28 -23.92 1.61
C TYR A 13 -4.51 -25.12 2.54
N ALA A 14 -4.41 -24.93 3.86
CA ALA A 14 -4.63 -26.01 4.83
C ALA A 14 -6.06 -26.59 4.77
N GLU A 15 -7.05 -25.74 4.49
CA GLU A 15 -8.47 -26.10 4.50
C GLU A 15 -8.96 -26.50 3.10
N THR A 16 -8.55 -25.76 2.06
CA THR A 16 -9.06 -25.91 0.69
C THR A 16 -8.14 -26.71 -0.22
N ARG A 17 -6.86 -26.88 0.16
CA ARG A 17 -5.76 -27.41 -0.67
C ARG A 17 -5.52 -26.66 -1.98
N ASN A 18 -6.07 -25.45 -2.10
CA ASN A 18 -5.91 -24.60 -3.27
C ASN A 18 -5.07 -23.36 -2.92
N TYR A 19 -4.34 -22.86 -3.92
CA TYR A 19 -3.72 -21.56 -3.82
C TYR A 19 -4.73 -20.46 -4.13
N VAL A 20 -4.55 -19.33 -3.46
CA VAL A 20 -5.38 -18.14 -3.65
C VAL A 20 -4.51 -17.03 -4.24
N THR A 21 -5.07 -16.29 -5.19
CA THR A 21 -4.36 -15.20 -5.89
C THR A 21 -4.94 -13.82 -5.58
N ASP A 22 -6.00 -13.77 -4.80
CA ASP A 22 -6.86 -12.62 -4.60
C ASP A 22 -7.34 -12.57 -3.16
N ILE A 23 -7.41 -11.35 -2.64
CA ILE A 23 -7.86 -11.03 -1.29
C ILE A 23 -8.77 -9.82 -1.36
N ASP A 24 -9.67 -9.70 -0.40
CA ASP A 24 -10.50 -8.51 -0.28
C ASP A 24 -9.75 -7.33 0.39
N LEU A 25 -10.42 -6.19 0.49
CA LEU A 25 -9.83 -4.99 1.09
C LEU A 25 -9.50 -5.17 2.58
N GLU A 26 -10.32 -5.92 3.32
CA GLU A 26 -10.09 -6.16 4.75
C GLU A 26 -8.84 -7.01 4.96
N GLU A 27 -8.73 -8.11 4.22
CA GLU A 27 -7.55 -8.98 4.18
C GLU A 27 -6.29 -8.21 3.76
N PHE A 28 -6.40 -7.33 2.76
CA PHE A 28 -5.29 -6.48 2.32
C PHE A 28 -4.81 -5.53 3.42
N ILE A 29 -5.72 -4.85 4.12
CA ILE A 29 -5.36 -3.94 5.23
C ILE A 29 -4.66 -4.71 6.34
N LYS A 30 -5.17 -5.89 6.72
CA LYS A 30 -4.52 -6.76 7.73
C LYS A 30 -3.10 -7.13 7.31
N LEU A 31 -2.95 -7.61 6.07
CA LEU A 31 -1.66 -8.00 5.52
C LEU A 31 -0.66 -6.84 5.51
N TYR A 32 -1.10 -5.65 5.07
CA TYR A 32 -0.25 -4.45 5.02
C TYR A 32 0.20 -4.01 6.42
N VAL A 33 -0.70 -4.02 7.40
CA VAL A 33 -0.37 -3.64 8.78
C VAL A 33 0.60 -4.64 9.41
N ASN A 34 0.38 -5.95 9.20
CA ASN A 34 1.24 -7.01 9.74
C ASN A 34 2.66 -6.97 9.17
N HIS A 35 2.80 -6.61 7.90
CA HIS A 35 4.09 -6.47 7.22
C HIS A 35 4.58 -5.03 7.16
N ARG A 36 4.03 -4.13 8.00
CA ARG A 36 4.41 -2.72 7.99
C ARG A 36 5.93 -2.60 8.11
N PRO A 37 6.60 -1.94 7.15
CA PRO A 37 8.05 -1.81 7.19
C PRO A 37 8.51 -1.19 8.51
N ALA A 38 9.57 -1.76 9.11
CA ALA A 38 10.16 -1.23 10.33
C ALA A 38 10.73 0.19 10.12
N SER A 39 11.22 0.46 8.91
CA SER A 39 11.52 1.80 8.43
C SER A 39 10.21 2.49 8.05
N GLY A 40 9.88 3.59 8.73
CA GLY A 40 8.71 4.40 8.35
C GLY A 40 8.82 4.97 6.93
N ILE A 41 7.80 5.72 6.51
CA ILE A 41 7.77 6.40 5.21
C ILE A 41 8.95 7.37 5.13
N SER A 42 9.83 7.17 4.15
CA SER A 42 10.94 8.08 3.89
C SER A 42 10.42 9.40 3.28
N ARG A 43 11.20 10.47 3.44
CA ARG A 43 10.90 11.75 2.80
C ARG A 43 10.75 11.61 1.28
N GLN A 44 11.54 10.75 0.66
CA GLN A 44 11.47 10.52 -0.79
C GLN A 44 10.16 9.84 -1.19
N GLU A 45 9.72 8.82 -0.46
CA GLU A 45 8.44 8.16 -0.72
C GLU A 45 7.26 9.13 -0.54
N LEU A 46 7.33 10.00 0.47
CA LEU A 46 6.33 11.05 0.66
C LEU A 46 6.32 12.04 -0.52
N CYS A 47 7.48 12.54 -0.95
CA CYS A 47 7.57 13.40 -2.13
C CYS A 47 7.03 12.73 -3.40
N ASN A 48 7.33 11.45 -3.61
CA ASN A 48 6.80 10.68 -4.74
C ASN A 48 5.27 10.56 -4.68
N ALA A 49 4.70 10.36 -3.48
CA ALA A 49 3.25 10.34 -3.31
C ALA A 49 2.60 11.68 -3.70
N PHE A 50 3.21 12.81 -3.33
CA PHE A 50 2.75 14.13 -3.78
C PHE A 50 2.88 14.32 -5.29
N GLN A 51 3.91 13.78 -5.94
CA GLN A 51 4.02 13.84 -7.40
C GLN A 51 2.92 13.05 -8.12
N VAL A 52 2.42 11.97 -7.51
CA VAL A 52 1.37 11.12 -8.10
C VAL A 52 -0.02 11.69 -7.83
N LEU A 53 -0.26 12.18 -6.61
CA LEU A 53 -1.59 12.59 -6.15
C LEU A 53 -1.82 14.10 -6.25
N GLY A 54 -0.77 14.90 -6.27
CA GLY A 54 -0.82 16.35 -6.27
C GLY A 54 -0.83 16.98 -7.66
N LYS A 55 -1.10 18.28 -7.67
CA LYS A 55 -1.08 19.15 -8.83
C LYS A 55 0.11 20.10 -8.72
N PRO A 56 0.75 20.49 -9.84
CA PRO A 56 1.82 21.48 -9.83
C PRO A 56 1.26 22.85 -9.37
N ASP A 57 1.95 23.48 -8.42
CA ASP A 57 1.74 24.86 -8.02
C ASP A 57 2.41 25.84 -9.03
N GLU A 58 2.26 27.14 -8.79
CA GLU A 58 2.84 28.20 -9.64
C GLU A 58 4.39 28.15 -9.68
N GLU A 59 5.03 27.49 -8.70
CA GLU A 59 6.48 27.29 -8.62
C GLU A 59 6.91 25.90 -9.17
N GLY A 60 5.97 25.10 -9.69
CA GLY A 60 6.21 23.77 -10.27
C GLY A 60 6.38 22.65 -9.24
N ARG A 61 6.05 22.88 -7.96
CA ARG A 61 6.04 21.84 -6.92
C ARG A 61 4.69 21.15 -6.88
N TYR A 62 4.67 19.86 -6.60
CA TYR A 62 3.42 19.10 -6.49
C TYR A 62 2.83 19.26 -5.09
N ALA A 63 1.60 19.78 -5.02
CA ALA A 63 0.84 19.99 -3.78
C ALA A 63 -0.57 19.42 -3.92
N ILE A 64 -1.18 19.06 -2.78
CA ILE A 64 -2.57 18.56 -2.71
C ILE A 64 -3.35 19.51 -1.82
N ASP A 65 -4.52 19.95 -2.28
CA ASP A 65 -5.43 20.72 -1.43
C ASP A 65 -5.95 19.82 -0.30
N ARG A 66 -6.01 20.35 0.91
CA ARG A 66 -6.43 19.57 2.08
C ARG A 66 -7.86 19.03 1.92
N ASP A 67 -8.73 19.79 1.28
CA ASP A 67 -10.13 19.41 1.05
C ASP A 67 -10.27 18.37 -0.07
N GLU A 68 -9.24 18.17 -0.91
CA GLU A 68 -9.19 17.05 -1.88
C GLU A 68 -8.66 15.75 -1.24
N LEU A 69 -7.95 15.86 -0.11
CA LEU A 69 -7.33 14.72 0.56
C LEU A 69 -8.24 14.04 1.60
N LEU A 70 -9.26 14.75 2.11
CA LEU A 70 -10.14 14.33 3.22
C LEU A 70 -11.61 14.31 2.81
#